data_AF-A0A936HIH0-F1
#
_entry.id   AF-A0A936HIH0-F1
#
_cell.length_a   1.000
_cell.length_b   1.000
_cell.length_c   1.000
_cell.angle_alpha   90.00
_cell.angle_beta   90.00
_cell.angle_gamma   90.00
#
_symmetry.space_group_name_H-M   'P 1'
#
loop_
_entity.id
_entity.type
_entity.pdbx_description
1 polymer ?
#
loop_
_entity_poly.entity_id
_entity_poly.type
_entity_poly.pdbx_seq_one_letter_code
_entity_poly.pdbx_strand_id
1 'polypeptide(L)'
;MDPAPPLWRIALQVPEPALDAVTAALDRYCRSVSWFGADGGGWSVEALADREPDRPSLDVAVAVAAASAGMEPPHVHIARLPATDWLAANRQDFPPIRIGRFFVYGSHIAEPAPAGSIGLRVDAATAFGSGHHGTTAGCLMAIDDLGRRQGPSRVNRALGGGGGSLQRSL
;
A
#
# COMPACT_ATOMS: atom_id res chain seq x y z
N MET A 1 0.96 10.37 -19.82
CA MET A 1 1.60 10.16 -18.50
C MET A 1 2.69 9.16 -18.76
N ASP A 2 3.95 9.58 -18.72
CA ASP A 2 5.06 8.68 -19.03
C ASP A 2 5.10 7.54 -18.02
N PRO A 3 5.45 6.31 -18.43
CA PRO A 3 5.60 5.21 -17.51
C PRO A 3 6.65 5.57 -16.45
N ALA A 4 6.34 5.30 -15.19
CA ALA A 4 7.27 5.55 -14.09
C ALA A 4 8.62 4.88 -14.42
N PRO A 5 9.76 5.56 -14.18
CA PRO A 5 11.07 5.00 -14.48
C PRO A 5 11.28 3.70 -13.70
N PRO A 6 11.97 2.70 -14.28
CA PRO A 6 12.20 1.42 -13.63
C PRO A 6 13.04 1.62 -12.36
N LEU A 7 12.51 1.15 -11.23
CA LEU A 7 13.24 1.15 -9.96
C LEU A 7 14.15 -0.07 -9.84
N TRP A 8 15.19 0.06 -9.04
CA TRP A 8 16.08 -1.02 -8.65
C TRP A 8 15.95 -1.28 -7.16
N ARG A 9 15.89 -2.56 -6.79
CA ARG A 9 15.80 -3.02 -5.42
C ARG A 9 17.14 -3.59 -4.98
N ILE A 10 17.65 -3.11 -3.86
CA ILE A 10 18.79 -3.67 -3.14
C ILE A 10 18.23 -4.34 -1.88
N ALA A 11 18.57 -5.59 -1.64
CA ALA A 11 18.10 -6.34 -0.47
C ALA A 11 19.25 -7.10 0.18
N LEU A 12 19.30 -7.07 1.52
CA LEU A 12 20.29 -7.76 2.33
C LEU A 12 19.73 -8.05 3.73
N GLN A 13 20.35 -9.00 4.42
CA GLN A 13 20.00 -9.35 5.80
C GLN A 13 21.14 -9.00 6.75
N VAL A 14 20.81 -8.41 7.89
CA VAL A 14 21.76 -7.99 8.91
C VAL A 14 21.23 -8.27 10.32
N PRO A 15 22.11 -8.54 11.30
CA PRO A 15 21.72 -8.55 12.69
C PRO A 15 21.43 -7.12 13.18
N GLU A 16 20.69 -7.00 14.29
CA GLU A 16 20.32 -5.71 14.89
C GLU A 16 21.48 -4.73 15.10
N PRO A 17 22.68 -5.14 15.59
CA PRO A 17 23.79 -4.22 15.80
C PRO A 17 24.33 -3.55 14.52
N ALA A 18 24.06 -4.13 13.35
CA ALA A 18 24.54 -3.62 12.07
C ALA A 18 23.48 -2.83 11.29
N LEU A 19 22.24 -2.80 11.77
CA LEU A 19 21.10 -2.20 11.07
C LEU A 19 21.33 -0.72 10.75
N ASP A 20 21.74 0.07 11.75
CA ASP A 20 21.95 1.51 11.59
C ASP A 20 23.10 1.82 10.63
N ALA A 21 24.23 1.11 10.79
CA ALA A 21 25.41 1.30 9.96
C ALA A 21 25.13 0.98 8.49
N VAL A 22 24.46 -0.15 8.22
CA VAL A 22 24.15 -0.57 6.86
C VAL A 22 23.06 0.30 6.23
N THR A 23 22.05 0.70 6.99
CA THR A 23 21.02 1.64 6.53
C THR A 23 21.64 2.98 6.11
N ALA A 24 22.52 3.54 6.95
CA ALA A 24 23.22 4.78 6.64
C ALA A 24 24.16 4.67 5.42
N ALA A 25 24.74 3.49 5.19
CA ALA A 25 25.55 3.23 4.00
C ALA A 25 24.70 3.21 2.72
N LEU A 26 23.54 2.55 2.76
CA LEU A 26 22.62 2.46 1.61
C LEU A 26 21.96 3.78 1.25
N ASP A 27 21.68 4.65 2.23
CA ASP A 27 20.98 5.92 2.05
C ASP A 27 21.63 6.84 0.99
N ARG A 28 22.96 6.73 0.83
CA ARG A 28 23.71 7.53 -0.16
C ARG A 28 23.51 7.09 -1.61
N TYR A 29 23.08 5.85 -1.82
CA TYR A 29 22.97 5.22 -3.14
C TYR A 29 21.51 5.04 -3.57
N CYS A 30 20.57 5.31 -2.67
CA CYS A 30 19.18 4.94 -2.81
C CYS A 30 18.27 6.14 -2.54
N ARG A 31 17.06 6.08 -3.07
CA ARG A 31 16.00 7.06 -2.82
C ARG A 31 15.29 6.83 -1.49
N SER A 32 15.24 5.58 -1.05
CA SER A 32 14.66 5.20 0.23
C SER A 32 15.29 3.91 0.72
N VAL A 33 15.38 3.78 2.05
CA VAL A 33 15.76 2.55 2.74
C VAL A 33 14.66 2.20 3.74
N SER A 34 14.37 0.91 3.89
CA SER A 34 13.36 0.38 4.81
C SER A 34 13.83 -0.95 5.38
N TRP A 35 13.33 -1.33 6.54
CA TRP A 35 13.70 -2.58 7.18
C TRP A 35 12.51 -3.26 7.85
N PHE A 36 12.56 -4.59 7.91
CA PHE A 36 11.51 -5.45 8.44
C PHE A 36 12.14 -6.56 9.28
N GLY A 37 11.44 -7.02 10.31
CA GLY A 37 11.87 -8.22 11.04
C GLY A 37 11.89 -9.42 10.10
N ALA A 38 13.00 -10.18 10.11
CA ALA A 38 13.13 -11.39 9.30
C ALA A 38 12.73 -12.64 10.10
N ASP A 39 12.13 -13.62 9.42
CA ASP A 39 11.83 -14.93 10.01
C ASP A 39 13.14 -15.62 10.41
N GLY A 40 13.28 -15.97 11.69
CA GLY A 40 14.50 -16.58 12.23
C GLY A 40 15.45 -15.64 12.96
N GLY A 41 15.08 -14.35 13.10
CA GLY A 41 15.88 -13.34 13.81
C GLY A 41 16.74 -12.49 12.88
N GLY A 42 16.97 -11.24 13.26
CA GLY A 42 17.63 -10.24 12.43
C GLY A 42 16.66 -9.40 11.60
N TRP A 43 17.23 -8.61 10.70
CA TRP A 43 16.53 -7.58 9.93
C TRP A 43 16.77 -7.75 8.44
N SER A 44 15.68 -7.75 7.67
CA SER A 44 15.73 -7.60 6.22
C SER A 44 15.74 -6.13 5.88
N VAL A 45 16.82 -5.65 5.27
CA VAL A 45 16.96 -4.27 4.80
C VAL A 45 16.72 -4.24 3.30
N GLU A 46 15.85 -3.34 2.86
CA GLU A 46 15.52 -3.11 1.47
C GLU A 46 15.68 -1.64 1.11
N ALA A 47 16.33 -1.36 -0.02
CA ALA A 47 16.50 -0.02 -0.54
C ALA A 47 16.08 0.07 -2.01
N LEU A 48 15.53 1.22 -2.39
CA LEU A 48 15.05 1.50 -3.74
C LEU A 48 15.90 2.58 -4.39
N ALA A 49 16.36 2.36 -5.62
CA ALA A 49 17.14 3.32 -6.40
C ALA A 49 16.49 3.60 -7.76
N ASP A 50 16.62 4.83 -8.25
CA ASP A 50 16.07 5.24 -9.56
C ASP A 50 16.94 4.75 -10.74
N ARG A 51 18.13 4.22 -10.46
CA ARG A 51 19.11 3.71 -11.43
C ARG A 51 19.77 2.44 -10.91
N GLU A 52 20.38 1.69 -11.83
CA GLU A 52 21.17 0.52 -11.45
C GLU A 52 22.31 0.94 -10.51
N PRO A 53 22.38 0.35 -9.30
CA PRO A 53 23.44 0.66 -8.35
C PRO A 53 24.81 0.22 -8.89
N ASP A 54 25.84 1.04 -8.67
CA ASP A 54 27.21 0.63 -8.96
C ASP A 54 27.65 -0.45 -7.97
N ARG A 55 27.67 -1.70 -8.43
CA ARG A 55 27.92 -2.88 -7.59
C ARG A 55 29.22 -2.78 -6.79
N PRO A 56 30.38 -2.41 -7.38
CA PRO A 56 31.63 -2.30 -6.63
C PRO A 56 31.56 -1.27 -5.50
N SER A 57 31.03 -0.07 -5.76
CA SER A 57 30.91 0.97 -4.73
C SER A 57 29.95 0.56 -3.62
N LEU A 58 28.83 -0.08 -3.98
CA LEU A 58 27.85 -0.57 -3.03
C LEU A 58 28.43 -1.66 -2.12
N ASP A 59 29.12 -2.65 -2.69
CA ASP A 59 29.74 -3.73 -1.94
C ASP A 59 30.79 -3.19 -0.95
N VAL A 60 31.60 -2.21 -1.36
CA VAL A 60 32.56 -1.54 -0.47
C VAL A 60 31.85 -0.81 0.67
N ALA A 61 30.80 -0.04 0.37
CA ALA A 61 30.06 0.71 1.38
C ALA A 61 29.42 -0.22 2.42
N VAL A 62 28.79 -1.31 1.97
CA VAL A 62 28.19 -2.33 2.82
C VAL A 62 29.25 -3.07 3.63
N ALA A 63 30.40 -3.42 3.04
CA ALA A 63 31.50 -4.09 3.74
C ALA A 63 32.10 -3.20 4.84
N VAL A 64 32.28 -1.90 4.60
CA VAL A 64 32.77 -0.95 5.62
C VAL A 64 31.76 -0.82 6.76
N ALA A 65 30.46 -0.73 6.45
CA ALA A 65 29.41 -0.69 7.46
C ALA A 65 29.38 -1.97 8.30
N ALA A 66 29.44 -3.13 7.66
CA ALA A 66 29.52 -4.44 8.30
C ALA A 66 30.74 -4.55 9.24
N ALA A 67 31.93 -4.17 8.76
CA ALA A 67 33.15 -4.18 9.57
C ALA A 67 33.06 -3.24 10.78
N SER A 68 32.45 -2.06 10.62
CA SER A 68 32.24 -1.11 11.74
C SER A 68 31.31 -1.67 12.82
N ALA A 69 30.42 -2.60 12.46
CA ALA A 69 29.54 -3.32 13.37
C ALA A 69 30.11 -4.68 13.83
N GLY A 70 31.36 -5.00 13.47
CA GLY A 70 32.02 -6.26 13.85
C GLY A 70 31.44 -7.51 13.18
N MET A 71 30.86 -7.38 11.99
CA MET A 71 30.30 -8.51 11.23
C MET A 71 30.99 -8.68 9.87
N GLU A 72 30.91 -9.90 9.34
CA GLU A 72 31.26 -10.17 7.95
C GLU A 72 30.31 -9.45 6.99
N PRO A 73 30.77 -9.01 5.80
CA PRO A 73 29.91 -8.36 4.81
C PRO A 73 28.71 -9.24 4.43
N PRO A 74 27.47 -8.73 4.54
CA PRO A 74 26.29 -9.49 4.16
C PRO A 74 26.22 -9.64 2.64
N HIS A 75 25.53 -10.69 2.18
CA HIS A 75 25.28 -10.86 0.76
C HIS A 75 24.27 -9.82 0.25
N VAL A 76 24.68 -9.04 -0.76
CA VAL A 76 23.86 -8.00 -1.38
C VAL A 76 23.16 -8.54 -2.63
N HIS A 77 21.83 -8.51 -2.63
CA HIS A 77 21.00 -8.83 -3.77
C HIS A 77 20.54 -7.55 -4.47
N ILE A 78 20.81 -7.44 -5.77
CA ILE A 78 20.35 -6.33 -6.61
C ILE A 78 19.42 -6.89 -7.67
N ALA A 79 18.23 -6.31 -7.80
CA ALA A 79 17.26 -6.72 -8.81
C ALA A 79 16.54 -5.49 -9.40
N ARG A 80 16.36 -5.48 -10.71
CA ARG A 80 15.49 -4.51 -11.36
C ARG A 80 14.03 -4.85 -11.02
N LEU A 81 13.28 -3.88 -10.52
CA LEU A 81 11.85 -4.05 -10.30
C LEU A 81 11.12 -3.96 -11.64
N PRO A 82 10.17 -4.87 -11.90
CA PRO A 82 9.28 -4.73 -13.03
C PRO A 82 8.53 -3.40 -12.93
N ALA A 83 8.24 -2.77 -14.08
CA ALA A 83 7.33 -1.64 -14.14
C ALA A 83 5.90 -2.17 -13.91
N THR A 84 5.57 -2.40 -12.65
CA THR A 84 4.24 -2.87 -12.25
C THR A 84 3.31 -1.66 -12.18
N ASP A 85 2.20 -1.71 -12.92
CA ASP A 85 1.09 -0.78 -12.71
C ASP A 85 0.38 -1.17 -11.41
N TRP A 86 0.88 -0.66 -10.30
CA TRP A 86 0.32 -0.90 -8.98
C TRP A 86 -1.12 -0.40 -8.86
N LEU A 87 -1.55 0.55 -9.68
CA LEU A 87 -2.95 0.97 -9.72
C LEU A 87 -3.82 -0.09 -10.39
N ALA A 88 -3.37 -0.68 -11.50
CA ALA A 88 -4.06 -1.80 -12.13
C ALA A 88 -4.12 -3.03 -11.21
N ALA A 89 -3.00 -3.38 -10.56
CA ALA A 89 -2.95 -4.47 -9.59
C ALA A 89 -3.90 -4.21 -8.40
N ASN A 90 -3.84 -3.01 -7.80
CA ASN A 90 -4.73 -2.60 -6.72
C ASN A 90 -6.20 -2.54 -7.16
N ARG A 91 -6.53 -2.32 -8.43
CA ARG A 91 -7.92 -2.39 -8.91
C ARG A 91 -8.44 -3.83 -8.99
N GLN A 92 -7.60 -4.78 -9.38
CA GLN A 92 -7.98 -6.19 -9.46
C GLN A 92 -8.33 -6.78 -8.08
N ASP A 93 -7.66 -6.30 -7.03
CA ASP A 93 -7.88 -6.75 -5.66
C ASP A 93 -9.14 -6.15 -4.99
N PHE A 94 -9.85 -5.23 -5.66
CA PHE A 94 -11.04 -4.54 -5.14
C PHE A 94 -12.27 -4.78 -6.02
N PRO A 95 -12.78 -6.02 -6.11
CA PRO A 95 -14.07 -6.28 -6.73
C PRO A 95 -15.19 -5.56 -5.96
N PRO A 96 -16.32 -5.25 -6.61
CA PRO A 96 -17.47 -4.66 -5.92
C PRO A 96 -17.93 -5.52 -4.74
N ILE A 97 -18.17 -4.88 -3.60
CA ILE A 97 -18.62 -5.57 -2.39
C ILE A 97 -19.97 -5.04 -1.93
N ARG A 98 -20.82 -5.95 -1.44
CA ARG A 98 -22.10 -5.59 -0.81
C ARG A 98 -21.97 -5.58 0.70
N ILE A 99 -22.29 -4.46 1.33
CA ILE A 99 -22.28 -4.28 2.79
C ILE A 99 -23.66 -3.76 3.21
N GLY A 100 -24.50 -4.65 3.73
CA GLY A 100 -25.90 -4.34 4.03
C GLY A 100 -26.67 -3.86 2.79
N ARG A 101 -27.23 -2.64 2.83
CA ARG A 101 -27.88 -1.99 1.69
C ARG A 101 -26.92 -1.30 0.72
N PHE A 102 -25.63 -1.20 1.04
CA PHE A 102 -24.65 -0.49 0.24
C PHE A 102 -23.96 -1.42 -0.75
N PHE A 103 -23.77 -0.93 -1.97
CA PHE A 103 -22.95 -1.55 -3.00
C PHE A 103 -21.73 -0.67 -3.22
N VAL A 104 -20.57 -1.11 -2.74
CA VAL A 104 -19.32 -0.36 -2.79
C VAL A 104 -18.53 -0.80 -4.02
N TYR A 105 -18.17 0.12 -4.90
CA TYR A 105 -17.49 -0.16 -6.17
C TYR A 105 -16.49 0.94 -6.54
N GLY A 106 -15.46 0.61 -7.33
CA GLY A 106 -14.50 1.61 -7.83
C GLY A 106 -14.96 2.27 -9.13
N SER A 107 -14.32 3.37 -9.53
CA SER A 107 -14.58 4.08 -10.80
C SER A 107 -14.36 3.25 -12.06
N HIS A 108 -13.63 2.13 -11.93
CA HIS A 108 -13.34 1.18 -13.00
C HIS A 108 -14.49 0.19 -13.27
N ILE A 109 -15.53 0.18 -12.44
CA ILE A 109 -16.71 -0.68 -12.58
C ILE A 109 -17.81 0.12 -13.25
N ALA A 110 -18.22 -0.32 -14.43
CA ALA A 110 -19.26 0.33 -15.24
C ALA A 110 -20.65 -0.28 -14.99
N GLU A 111 -20.73 -1.46 -14.36
CA GLU A 111 -21.98 -2.08 -14.02
C GLU A 111 -22.76 -1.22 -12.99
N PRO A 112 -24.07 -1.00 -13.23
CA PRO A 112 -24.90 -0.28 -12.28
C PRO A 112 -25.05 -1.08 -10.98
N ALA A 113 -25.20 -0.36 -9.87
CA ALA A 113 -25.49 -0.98 -8.59
C ALA A 113 -26.80 -1.80 -8.66
N PRO A 114 -26.86 -3.00 -8.05
CA PRO A 114 -28.06 -3.83 -8.07
C PRO A 114 -29.29 -3.08 -7.54
N ALA A 115 -30.47 -3.36 -8.10
CA ALA A 115 -31.73 -2.76 -7.67
C ALA A 115 -31.95 -2.93 -6.16
N GLY A 116 -32.38 -1.85 -5.50
CA GLY A 116 -32.57 -1.82 -4.04
C GLY A 116 -31.30 -1.65 -3.22
N SER A 117 -30.16 -1.37 -3.85
CA SER A 117 -28.92 -0.98 -3.15
C SER A 117 -28.61 0.51 -3.31
N ILE A 118 -27.83 1.05 -2.37
CA ILE A 118 -27.24 2.39 -2.46
C ILE A 118 -25.83 2.23 -3.00
N GLY A 119 -25.59 2.69 -4.23
CA GLY A 119 -24.26 2.68 -4.84
C GLY A 119 -23.32 3.67 -4.16
N LEU A 120 -22.17 3.21 -3.69
CA LEU A 120 -21.09 4.00 -3.13
C LEU A 120 -19.83 3.81 -3.98
N ARG A 121 -19.45 4.85 -4.73
CA ARG A 121 -18.22 4.82 -5.53
C ARG A 121 -17.02 5.23 -4.67
N VAL A 122 -16.07 4.32 -4.49
CA VAL A 122 -14.87 4.50 -3.65
C VAL A 122 -13.65 3.98 -4.40
N ASP A 123 -12.69 4.84 -4.72
CA ASP A 123 -11.44 4.44 -5.37
C ASP A 123 -10.36 4.13 -4.31
N ALA A 124 -9.75 2.94 -4.40
CA ALA A 124 -8.77 2.44 -3.43
C ALA A 124 -7.51 3.33 -3.27
N ALA A 125 -7.26 4.26 -4.20
CA ALA A 125 -6.15 5.21 -4.12
C ALA A 125 -6.45 6.42 -3.21
N THR A 126 -7.72 6.76 -2.98
CA THR A 126 -8.13 7.97 -2.25
C THR A 126 -8.86 7.67 -0.94
N ALA A 127 -9.28 6.43 -0.70
CA ALA A 127 -9.91 6.01 0.54
C ALA A 127 -8.91 5.31 1.45
N PHE A 128 -8.64 5.92 2.59
CA PHE A 128 -7.91 5.31 3.69
C PHE A 128 -8.56 3.96 4.07
N GLY A 129 -7.77 2.88 4.03
CA GLY A 129 -8.20 1.52 4.42
C GLY A 129 -8.69 0.68 3.24
N SER A 130 -7.89 -0.32 2.86
CA SER A 130 -8.12 -1.31 1.80
C SER A 130 -9.33 -2.25 1.98
N GLY A 131 -10.29 -1.89 2.82
CA GLY A 131 -11.46 -2.73 3.13
C GLY A 131 -11.16 -4.04 3.87
N HIS A 132 -9.90 -4.49 3.92
CA HIS A 132 -9.52 -5.77 4.51
C HIS A 132 -9.47 -5.75 6.06
N HIS A 133 -9.38 -4.56 6.67
CA HIS A 133 -9.45 -4.38 8.13
C HIS A 133 -10.65 -3.50 8.52
N GLY A 134 -11.82 -4.15 8.67
CA GLY A 134 -12.86 -3.93 9.69
C GLY A 134 -13.55 -2.57 9.88
N THR A 135 -12.97 -1.43 9.49
CA THR A 135 -13.45 -0.10 9.91
C THR A 135 -14.48 0.46 8.95
N THR A 136 -14.23 0.45 7.63
CA THR A 136 -15.20 0.95 6.62
C THR A 136 -16.47 0.09 6.58
N ALA A 137 -16.30 -1.25 6.59
CA ALA A 137 -17.44 -2.17 6.65
C ALA A 137 -18.21 -2.03 7.97
N GLY A 138 -17.52 -1.90 9.10
CA GLY A 138 -18.13 -1.63 10.40
C GLY A 138 -18.96 -0.35 10.42
N CYS A 139 -18.42 0.75 9.88
CA CYS A 139 -19.13 2.03 9.76
C CYS A 139 -20.38 1.91 8.88
N LEU A 140 -20.28 1.27 7.70
CA LEU A 140 -21.41 1.10 6.80
C LEU A 140 -22.52 0.21 7.38
N MET A 141 -22.15 -0.85 8.11
CA MET A 141 -23.12 -1.68 8.83
C MET A 141 -23.80 -0.91 9.96
N ALA A 142 -23.06 -0.08 10.70
CA ALA A 142 -23.62 0.77 11.75
C ALA A 142 -24.60 1.82 11.17
N ILE A 143 -24.27 2.41 10.02
CA ILE A 143 -25.15 3.34 9.30
C ILE A 143 -26.42 2.63 8.81
N ASP A 144 -26.29 1.41 8.26
CA ASP A 144 -27.43 0.62 7.82
C ASP A 144 -28.37 0.28 9.00
N ASP A 145 -27.80 -0.07 10.15
CA ASP A 145 -28.57 -0.35 11.37
C ASP A 145 -29.27 0.89 11.92
N LEU A 146 -28.59 2.03 11.93
CA LEU A 146 -29.19 3.31 12.31
C LEU A 146 -30.32 3.71 11.36
N GLY A 147 -30.17 3.45 10.06
CA GLY A 147 -31.22 3.66 9.06
C GLY A 147 -32.43 2.76 9.24
N ARG A 148 -32.25 1.51 9.70
CA ARG A 148 -33.36 0.61 10.06
C ARG A 148 -34.11 1.10 11.31
N ARG A 149 -33.39 1.58 12.31
CA ARG A 149 -33.97 1.95 13.62
C ARG A 149 -34.57 3.34 13.67
N GLN A 150 -34.00 4.30 12.94
CA GLN A 150 -34.30 5.74 13.12
C GLN A 150 -34.74 6.46 11.84
N GLY A 151 -34.85 5.76 10.72
CA GLY A 151 -35.34 6.31 9.44
C GLY A 151 -34.25 6.96 8.55
N PRO A 152 -34.56 7.16 7.25
CA PRO A 152 -33.57 7.47 6.21
C PRO A 152 -32.91 8.86 6.31
N SER A 153 -33.52 9.82 7.02
CA SER A 153 -33.02 11.20 7.11
C SER A 153 -31.70 11.34 7.88
N ARG A 154 -31.38 10.41 8.79
CA ARG A 154 -30.13 10.42 9.56
C ARG A 154 -28.97 9.75 8.81
N VAL A 155 -29.26 8.80 7.92
CA VAL A 155 -28.26 8.12 7.06
C VAL A 155 -27.60 9.12 6.11
N ASN A 156 -28.39 9.97 5.46
CA ASN A 156 -27.88 10.98 4.53
C ASN A 156 -26.94 12.01 5.20
N ARG A 157 -27.12 12.28 6.50
CA ARG A 157 -26.26 13.18 7.26
C ARG A 157 -24.95 12.52 7.68
N ALA A 158 -24.99 11.22 8.01
CA ALA A 158 -23.83 10.44 8.43
C ALA A 158 -22.85 10.15 7.29
N LEU A 159 -23.32 10.09 6.05
CA LEU A 159 -22.49 9.84 4.86
C LEU A 159 -21.65 11.06 4.40
N GLY A 160 -21.82 12.23 5.03
CA GLY A 160 -21.05 13.45 4.73
C GLY A 160 -21.40 14.06 3.37
N GLY A 161 -21.81 15.32 3.36
CA GLY A 161 -22.05 16.11 2.14
C GLY A 161 -20.76 16.50 1.41
N GLY A 162 -19.93 15.53 1.05
CA GLY A 162 -18.72 15.73 0.24
C GLY A 162 -18.92 15.19 -1.18
N GLY A 163 -19.43 16.04 -2.08
CA GLY A 163 -19.14 16.04 -3.52
C GLY A 163 -19.30 14.77 -4.38
N GLY A 164 -19.81 13.64 -3.88
CA GLY A 164 -20.11 12.45 -4.67
C GLY A 164 -21.55 12.50 -5.17
N SER A 165 -21.75 12.69 -6.47
CA SER A 165 -23.06 12.71 -7.11
C SER A 165 -23.88 11.45 -6.76
N LEU A 166 -24.88 11.61 -5.88
CA LEU A 166 -25.95 10.66 -5.63
C LEU A 166 -26.83 10.57 -6.88
N GLN A 167 -26.49 9.72 -7.84
CA GLN A 167 -27.42 9.38 -8.91
C GLN A 167 -28.43 8.36 -8.37
N ARG A 168 -29.64 8.86 -8.11
CA ARG A 168 -30.82 8.09 -7.77
C ARG A 168 -31.49 7.69 -9.09
N SER A 169 -31.18 6.51 -9.63
CA SER A 169 -31.97 5.95 -10.72
C SER A 169 -33.30 5.46 -10.16
N LEU A 170 -34.38 6.10 -10.60
CA LEU A 170 -35.78 5.72 -10.34
C LEU A 170 -36.12 4.41 -11.03
#